data_AF-A0A7Z9R4J3-F1
#
_entry.id   AF-A0A7Z9R4J3-F1
#
_cell.length_a   1.000
_cell.length_b   1.000
_cell.length_c   1.000
_cell.angle_alpha   90.00
_cell.angle_beta   90.00
_cell.angle_gamma   90.00
#
_symmetry.space_group_name_H-M   'P 1'
#
loop_
_entity.id
_entity.type
_entity.pdbx_description
1 polymer ?
#
loop_
_entity_poly.entity_id
_entity_poly.type
_entity_poly.pdbx_seq_one_letter_code
_entity_poly.pdbx_strand_id
1 'polypeptide(L)'
;MEKLKSQYESSLQEQFSALQEIRYISKHMGEPGKREMALRALIFFAFASDDGDIRDRSISRLETVLDSPEWPAHLKYTVIDSTIDLVTGELGFQETHDGMIMQFGVKSSLREDALQFVLNTYDDLTPELQYHTVSALHRLLLTKPALENCPENICDEDVRKNQEEWDLGREVKVLVPDNADPNAVKAGAYGPATKREILDEREDWNEEMDELKEVVWDWIEDPLEVRDSQFLIRGRLIRFAGDIERFSLQEAMENDFREQISKWAENEDIAVDLRQLLGASHEKVKLYGFPATKSPVPAEEKYAGIIQGPLNFLETHLDAILHQQQERQKSGFDTGHPETIELAFTSFDETEEALLKREIMLENVTFALQNGLLVDTKDLTSRVVKAIERARSETELVPLLKLVGALFPSLKAQKRKPRSLFETLVEKANAAENLSQRRLYLDAVLAGAVVFPEDANFNLASAADQDVVTQHRIESVLQNLEETL
;
A
#
# COMPACT_ATOMS: atom_id res chain seq x y z
N MET A 1 -8.96 -10.13 19.24
CA MET A 1 -7.48 -10.01 19.26
C MET A 1 -6.92 -10.21 20.67
N GLU A 2 -7.27 -9.41 21.69
CA GLU A 2 -6.76 -9.62 23.08
C GLU A 2 -7.09 -10.99 23.70
N LYS A 3 -8.26 -11.58 23.42
CA LYS A 3 -8.58 -12.98 23.81
C LYS A 3 -7.95 -14.04 22.89
N LEU A 4 -7.42 -13.63 21.73
CA LEU A 4 -6.66 -14.52 20.85
C LEU A 4 -5.20 -14.59 21.30
N LYS A 5 -4.67 -13.52 21.92
CA LYS A 5 -3.38 -13.51 22.63
C LYS A 5 -3.29 -14.59 23.71
N SER A 6 -4.38 -14.85 24.44
CA SER A 6 -4.35 -15.94 25.41
C SER A 6 -4.11 -17.29 24.74
N GLN A 7 -4.22 -17.47 23.41
CA GLN A 7 -4.08 -18.76 22.72
C GLN A 7 -2.68 -19.31 22.53
N TYR A 8 -1.64 -18.51 22.76
CA TYR A 8 -0.32 -19.10 23.00
C TYR A 8 -0.25 -19.84 24.36
N GLU A 9 -1.22 -19.63 25.28
CA GLU A 9 -1.26 -20.23 26.62
C GLU A 9 -2.64 -20.80 27.07
N SER A 10 -3.70 -20.65 26.27
CA SER A 10 -5.09 -20.96 26.66
C SER A 10 -5.41 -22.39 26.30
N SER A 11 -6.38 -22.97 27.00
CA SER A 11 -6.77 -24.35 26.74
C SER A 11 -7.26 -24.49 25.30
N LEU A 12 -6.85 -25.58 24.64
CA LEU A 12 -7.32 -25.96 23.29
C LEU A 12 -8.85 -25.84 23.14
N GLN A 13 -9.58 -26.14 24.21
CA GLN A 13 -11.03 -26.03 24.28
C GLN A 13 -11.55 -24.60 24.07
N GLU A 14 -10.90 -23.59 24.65
CA GLU A 14 -11.26 -22.19 24.46
C GLU A 14 -11.00 -21.74 23.03
N GLN A 15 -9.92 -22.23 22.42
CA GLN A 15 -9.60 -21.93 21.03
C GLN A 15 -10.62 -22.51 20.05
N PHE A 16 -11.03 -23.77 20.25
CA PHE A 16 -12.11 -24.37 19.46
C PHE A 16 -13.45 -23.66 19.66
N SER A 17 -13.78 -23.24 20.89
CA SER A 17 -15.00 -22.48 21.17
C SER A 17 -14.98 -21.14 20.43
N ALA A 18 -13.86 -20.41 20.50
CA ALA A 18 -13.68 -19.16 19.77
C ALA A 18 -13.79 -19.37 18.26
N LEU A 19 -13.15 -20.40 17.70
CA LEU A 19 -13.23 -20.72 16.27
C LEU A 19 -14.68 -20.97 15.83
N GLN A 20 -15.46 -21.70 16.63
CA GLN A 20 -16.88 -21.94 16.33
C GLN A 20 -17.68 -20.64 16.28
N GLU A 21 -17.50 -19.75 17.27
CA GLU A 21 -18.16 -18.46 17.32
C GLU A 21 -17.74 -17.56 16.15
N ILE A 22 -16.45 -17.46 15.86
CA ILE A 22 -15.92 -16.64 14.78
C ILE A 22 -16.46 -17.12 13.42
N ARG A 23 -16.49 -18.45 13.18
CA ARG A 23 -17.08 -19.02 11.96
C ARG A 23 -18.58 -18.78 11.86
N TYR A 24 -19.29 -18.72 12.98
CA TYR A 24 -20.70 -18.35 13.01
C TYR A 24 -20.88 -16.87 12.67
N ILE A 25 -20.11 -16.00 13.32
CA ILE A 25 -20.17 -14.54 13.12
C ILE A 25 -19.88 -14.20 11.66
N SER A 26 -18.80 -14.72 11.08
CA SER A 26 -18.40 -14.40 9.71
C SER A 26 -19.47 -14.76 8.68
N LYS A 27 -20.25 -15.84 8.89
CA LYS A 27 -21.26 -16.29 7.92
C LYS A 27 -22.67 -15.74 8.19
N HIS A 28 -23.08 -15.61 9.45
CA HIS A 28 -24.49 -15.47 9.81
C HIS A 28 -24.88 -14.13 10.41
N MET A 29 -23.92 -13.30 10.88
CA MET A 29 -24.29 -12.00 11.43
C MET A 29 -24.76 -11.03 10.35
N GLY A 30 -25.82 -10.28 10.63
CA GLY A 30 -26.33 -9.27 9.70
C GLY A 30 -25.52 -7.96 9.68
N GLU A 31 -24.77 -7.68 10.74
CA GLU A 31 -23.92 -6.49 10.83
C GLU A 31 -22.56 -6.78 10.17
N PRO A 32 -22.18 -6.05 9.11
CA PRO A 32 -21.07 -6.42 8.25
C PRO A 32 -19.69 -6.19 8.89
N GLY A 33 -19.53 -5.15 9.73
CA GLY A 33 -18.25 -4.88 10.41
C GLY A 33 -17.83 -6.04 11.32
N LYS A 34 -18.76 -6.66 12.04
CA LYS A 34 -18.51 -7.85 12.86
C LYS A 34 -18.12 -9.06 12.02
N ARG A 35 -18.68 -9.22 10.82
CA ARG A 35 -18.28 -10.31 9.91
C ARG A 35 -16.82 -10.15 9.49
N GLU A 36 -16.40 -8.92 9.19
CA GLU A 36 -15.01 -8.62 8.84
C GLU A 36 -14.05 -8.80 10.00
N MET A 37 -14.40 -8.30 11.18
CA MET A 37 -13.61 -8.55 12.39
C MET A 37 -13.44 -10.05 12.66
N ALA A 38 -14.49 -10.84 12.39
CA ALA A 38 -14.41 -12.29 12.48
C ALA A 38 -13.50 -12.90 11.40
N LEU A 39 -13.49 -12.39 10.17
CA LEU A 39 -12.55 -12.84 9.13
C LEU A 39 -11.11 -12.48 9.48
N ARG A 40 -10.85 -11.28 10.01
CA ARG A 40 -9.52 -10.89 10.52
C ARG A 40 -9.05 -11.81 11.64
N ALA A 41 -9.94 -12.17 12.55
CA ALA A 41 -9.64 -13.16 13.60
C ALA A 41 -9.39 -14.57 13.02
N LEU A 42 -10.10 -14.97 11.96
CA LEU A 42 -9.86 -16.24 11.26
C LEU A 42 -8.49 -16.28 10.57
N ILE A 43 -8.06 -15.17 9.96
CA ILE A 43 -6.73 -15.05 9.36
C ILE A 43 -5.66 -15.23 10.43
N PHE A 44 -5.83 -14.58 11.59
CA PHE A 44 -4.93 -14.78 12.72
C PHE A 44 -4.91 -16.25 13.17
N PHE A 45 -6.05 -16.94 13.27
CA PHE A 45 -6.09 -18.38 13.61
C PHE A 45 -5.50 -19.29 12.54
N ALA A 46 -5.64 -18.94 11.26
CA ALA A 46 -5.13 -19.72 10.15
C ALA A 46 -3.60 -19.82 10.21
N PHE A 47 -2.91 -18.75 10.60
CA PHE A 47 -1.46 -18.67 10.54
C PHE A 47 -0.78 -18.65 11.92
N ALA A 48 -1.38 -18.01 12.93
CA ALA A 48 -0.74 -17.87 14.24
C ALA A 48 -1.13 -18.94 15.29
N SER A 49 -2.09 -19.83 15.00
CA SER A 49 -2.42 -20.90 15.95
C SER A 49 -1.38 -22.02 15.94
N ASP A 50 -0.93 -22.44 17.12
CA ASP A 50 -0.03 -23.59 17.28
C ASP A 50 -0.73 -24.94 16.99
N ASP A 51 -2.07 -24.98 16.99
CA ASP A 51 -2.86 -26.18 16.74
C ASP A 51 -3.21 -26.37 15.26
N GLY A 52 -2.82 -27.52 14.70
CA GLY A 52 -3.04 -27.84 13.29
C GLY A 52 -4.51 -27.93 12.89
N ASP A 53 -5.39 -28.48 13.75
CA ASP A 53 -6.81 -28.62 13.44
C ASP A 53 -7.50 -27.24 13.36
N ILE A 54 -7.10 -26.30 14.22
CA ILE A 54 -7.60 -24.92 14.19
C ILE A 54 -7.11 -24.19 12.95
N ARG A 55 -5.82 -24.33 12.58
CA ARG A 55 -5.27 -23.76 11.35
C ARG A 55 -6.04 -24.27 10.13
N ASP A 56 -6.13 -25.58 9.95
CA ASP A 56 -6.76 -26.22 8.78
C ASP A 56 -8.23 -25.80 8.63
N ARG A 57 -8.98 -25.75 9.73
CA ARG A 57 -10.40 -25.33 9.71
C ARG A 57 -10.57 -23.84 9.43
N SER A 58 -9.60 -23.02 9.81
CA SER A 58 -9.58 -21.58 9.54
C SER A 58 -9.24 -21.34 8.08
N ILE A 59 -8.16 -21.94 7.56
CA ILE A 59 -7.78 -21.92 6.15
C ILE A 59 -8.94 -22.37 5.26
N SER A 60 -9.54 -23.53 5.55
CA SER A 60 -10.69 -24.04 4.79
C SER A 60 -11.87 -23.07 4.77
N ARG A 61 -12.09 -22.29 5.85
CA ARG A 61 -13.11 -21.25 5.85
C ARG A 61 -12.72 -20.05 4.98
N LEU A 62 -11.46 -19.62 5.01
CA LEU A 62 -10.97 -18.53 4.17
C LEU A 62 -11.08 -18.89 2.68
N GLU A 63 -10.68 -20.10 2.29
CA GLU A 63 -10.87 -20.64 0.94
C GLU A 63 -12.35 -20.62 0.54
N THR A 64 -13.24 -21.10 1.42
CA THR A 64 -14.69 -21.07 1.17
C THR A 64 -15.21 -19.65 0.92
N VAL A 65 -14.67 -18.65 1.62
CA VAL A 65 -15.06 -17.23 1.44
C VAL A 65 -14.63 -16.73 0.06
N LEU A 66 -13.41 -17.05 -0.37
CA LEU A 66 -12.87 -16.64 -1.67
C LEU A 66 -13.60 -17.30 -2.84
N ASP A 67 -13.81 -18.61 -2.77
CA ASP A 67 -14.41 -19.41 -3.84
C ASP A 67 -15.93 -19.17 -3.97
N SER A 68 -16.66 -19.23 -2.85
CA SER A 68 -18.12 -19.31 -2.92
C SER A 68 -18.78 -17.99 -3.38
N PRO A 69 -19.73 -18.02 -4.34
CA PRO A 69 -20.43 -16.83 -4.81
C PRO A 69 -21.44 -16.29 -3.78
N GLU A 70 -21.73 -17.03 -2.70
CA GLU A 70 -22.65 -16.58 -1.64
C GLU A 70 -22.05 -15.46 -0.77
N TRP A 71 -20.72 -15.29 -0.80
CA TRP A 71 -20.02 -14.29 0.00
C TRP A 71 -19.93 -12.96 -0.74
N PRO A 72 -20.33 -11.85 -0.08
CA PRO A 72 -20.16 -10.50 -0.64
C PRO A 72 -18.70 -10.17 -0.96
N ALA A 73 -18.47 -9.40 -2.03
CA ALA A 73 -17.14 -8.98 -2.48
C ALA A 73 -16.28 -8.34 -1.38
N HIS A 74 -16.85 -7.44 -0.56
CA HIS A 74 -16.11 -6.79 0.55
C HIS A 74 -15.49 -7.78 1.55
N LEU A 75 -16.13 -8.92 1.79
CA LEU A 75 -15.58 -9.95 2.68
C LEU A 75 -14.46 -10.74 2.00
N LYS A 76 -14.54 -10.93 0.69
CA LYS A 76 -13.44 -11.54 -0.10
C LYS A 76 -12.22 -10.62 -0.13
N TYR A 77 -12.43 -9.32 -0.36
CA TYR A 77 -11.38 -8.30 -0.24
C TYR A 77 -10.78 -8.28 1.15
N THR A 78 -11.60 -8.38 2.21
CA THR A 78 -11.11 -8.47 3.59
C THR A 78 -10.19 -9.65 3.80
N VAL A 79 -10.47 -10.83 3.20
CA VAL A 79 -9.58 -11.98 3.30
C VAL A 79 -8.22 -11.68 2.68
N ILE A 80 -8.21 -11.17 1.43
CA ILE A 80 -6.98 -10.83 0.71
C ILE A 80 -6.19 -9.75 1.45
N ASP A 81 -6.84 -8.61 1.72
CA ASP A 81 -6.21 -7.44 2.33
C ASP A 81 -5.67 -7.76 3.72
N SER A 82 -6.46 -8.40 4.59
CA SER A 82 -6.00 -8.70 5.94
C SER A 82 -4.98 -9.83 6.01
N THR A 83 -4.88 -10.67 4.98
CA THR A 83 -3.76 -11.61 4.86
C THR A 83 -2.49 -10.84 4.51
N ILE A 84 -2.55 -9.92 3.55
CA ILE A 84 -1.41 -9.04 3.24
C ILE A 84 -1.06 -8.14 4.42
N ASP A 85 -2.04 -7.62 5.17
CA ASP A 85 -1.78 -6.82 6.37
C ASP A 85 -1.02 -7.66 7.43
N LEU A 86 -1.29 -8.97 7.53
CA LEU A 86 -0.52 -9.88 8.39
C LEU A 86 0.90 -10.08 7.86
N VAL A 87 1.06 -10.24 6.54
CA VAL A 87 2.37 -10.34 5.88
C VAL A 87 3.17 -9.05 6.04
N THR A 88 2.56 -7.87 6.03
CA THR A 88 3.28 -6.58 6.20
C THR A 88 3.54 -6.23 7.66
N GLY A 89 2.93 -6.94 8.61
CA GLY A 89 3.02 -6.65 10.05
C GLY A 89 1.99 -5.62 10.55
N GLU A 90 1.09 -5.13 9.69
CA GLU A 90 0.00 -4.22 10.06
C GLU A 90 -1.13 -4.94 10.84
N LEU A 91 -1.35 -6.23 10.56
CA LEU A 91 -2.23 -7.09 11.32
C LEU A 91 -1.42 -7.94 12.30
N GLY A 92 -1.27 -7.41 13.50
CA GLY A 92 -0.56 -8.05 14.60
C GLY A 92 -1.40 -8.18 15.87
N PHE A 93 -0.72 -8.21 17.00
CA PHE A 93 -1.33 -8.13 18.32
C PHE A 93 -0.76 -6.94 19.11
N GLN A 94 -1.57 -6.42 20.03
CA GLN A 94 -1.18 -5.30 20.89
C GLN A 94 -0.92 -5.80 22.31
N GLU A 95 0.15 -5.31 22.93
CA GLU A 95 0.48 -5.60 24.31
C GLU A 95 0.86 -4.35 25.08
N THR A 96 0.48 -4.30 26.36
CA THR A 96 0.89 -3.22 27.26
C THR A 96 2.09 -3.68 28.08
N HIS A 97 3.24 -3.06 27.85
CA HIS A 97 4.47 -3.28 28.60
C HIS A 97 4.90 -1.99 29.28
N ASP A 98 5.06 -2.01 30.61
CA ASP A 98 5.38 -0.82 31.42
C ASP A 98 4.46 0.40 31.16
N GLY A 99 3.18 0.15 30.82
CA GLY A 99 2.20 1.19 30.52
C GLY A 99 2.25 1.74 29.09
N MET A 100 3.13 1.22 28.24
CA MET A 100 3.21 1.53 26.81
C MET A 100 2.51 0.44 26.00
N ILE A 101 1.59 0.83 25.11
CA ILE A 101 0.96 -0.10 24.16
C ILE A 101 1.91 -0.28 22.99
N MET A 102 2.36 -1.51 22.78
CA MET A 102 3.22 -1.93 21.68
C MET A 102 2.43 -2.79 20.71
N GLN A 103 2.70 -2.65 19.41
CA GLN A 103 2.17 -3.50 18.35
C GLN A 103 3.26 -4.48 17.92
N PHE A 104 2.92 -5.76 17.84
CA PHE A 104 3.82 -6.82 17.42
C PHE A 104 3.27 -7.47 16.15
N GLY A 105 4.11 -7.52 15.11
CA GLY A 105 3.89 -8.40 13.96
C GLY A 105 4.01 -9.87 14.37
N VAL A 106 3.46 -10.75 13.53
CA VAL A 106 3.61 -12.21 13.73
C VAL A 106 4.99 -12.68 13.28
N LYS A 107 5.38 -13.90 13.70
CA LYS A 107 6.68 -14.47 13.37
C LYS A 107 6.91 -14.59 11.86
N SER A 108 8.17 -14.42 11.43
CA SER A 108 8.60 -14.45 10.03
C SER A 108 8.03 -15.62 9.22
N SER A 109 8.17 -16.85 9.71
CA SER A 109 7.68 -18.06 9.01
C SER A 109 6.17 -18.04 8.76
N LEU A 110 5.39 -17.44 9.67
CA LEU A 110 3.93 -17.37 9.54
C LEU A 110 3.49 -16.37 8.47
N ARG A 111 4.33 -15.37 8.22
CA ARG A 111 4.10 -14.37 7.17
C ARG A 111 4.36 -14.98 5.81
N GLU A 112 5.40 -15.80 5.68
CA GLU A 112 5.66 -16.56 4.47
C GLU A 112 4.50 -17.52 4.17
N ASP A 113 4.03 -18.29 5.15
CA ASP A 113 2.86 -19.18 5.01
C ASP A 113 1.60 -18.41 4.56
N ALA A 114 1.36 -17.23 5.16
CA ALA A 114 0.24 -16.37 4.81
C ALA A 114 0.35 -15.80 3.38
N LEU A 115 1.57 -15.43 2.96
CA LEU A 115 1.83 -14.99 1.60
C LEU A 115 1.56 -16.14 0.62
N GLN A 116 2.12 -17.32 0.88
CA GLN A 116 1.89 -18.50 0.05
C GLN A 116 0.40 -18.86 -0.08
N PHE A 117 -0.41 -18.69 0.97
CA PHE A 117 -1.86 -18.87 0.87
C PHE A 117 -2.49 -17.97 -0.21
N VAL A 118 -2.11 -16.69 -0.26
CA VAL A 118 -2.63 -15.74 -1.27
C VAL A 118 -2.15 -16.11 -2.68
N LEU A 119 -0.87 -16.48 -2.82
CA LEU A 119 -0.29 -16.83 -4.11
C LEU A 119 -0.86 -18.14 -4.67
N ASN A 120 -1.01 -19.17 -3.82
CA ASN A 120 -1.53 -20.49 -4.22
C ASN A 120 -3.02 -20.47 -4.58
N THR A 121 -3.79 -19.53 -4.03
CA THR A 121 -5.23 -19.41 -4.33
C THR A 121 -5.52 -18.56 -5.56
N TYR A 122 -4.52 -17.85 -6.10
CA TYR A 122 -4.71 -16.82 -7.13
C TYR A 122 -5.36 -17.33 -8.42
N ASP A 123 -4.95 -18.49 -8.92
CA ASP A 123 -5.43 -19.02 -10.20
C ASP A 123 -6.92 -19.40 -10.16
N ASP A 124 -7.43 -19.73 -8.98
CA ASP A 124 -8.84 -20.06 -8.76
C ASP A 124 -9.73 -18.82 -8.55
N LEU A 125 -9.13 -17.63 -8.42
CA LEU A 125 -9.87 -16.40 -8.21
C LEU A 125 -10.56 -15.90 -9.48
N THR A 126 -11.71 -15.27 -9.31
CA THR A 126 -12.35 -14.50 -10.39
C THR A 126 -11.42 -13.35 -10.84
N PRO A 127 -11.51 -12.86 -12.09
CA PRO A 127 -10.63 -11.78 -12.57
C PRO A 127 -10.65 -10.50 -11.71
N GLU A 128 -11.80 -10.15 -11.12
CA GLU A 128 -11.91 -9.02 -10.21
C GLU A 128 -11.08 -9.22 -8.92
N LEU A 129 -11.11 -10.43 -8.37
CA LEU A 129 -10.32 -10.79 -7.19
C LEU A 129 -8.84 -10.94 -7.53
N GLN A 130 -8.47 -11.47 -8.70
CA GLN A 130 -7.08 -11.49 -9.17
C GLN A 130 -6.53 -10.07 -9.26
N TYR A 131 -7.29 -9.13 -9.84
CA TYR A 131 -6.92 -7.73 -9.89
C TYR A 131 -6.73 -7.12 -8.49
N HIS A 132 -7.63 -7.44 -7.55
CA HIS A 132 -7.52 -6.97 -6.17
C HIS A 132 -6.30 -7.57 -5.46
N THR A 133 -6.03 -8.86 -5.65
CA THR A 133 -4.85 -9.54 -5.11
C THR A 133 -3.56 -8.90 -5.61
N VAL A 134 -3.44 -8.64 -6.91
CA VAL A 134 -2.29 -7.92 -7.47
C VAL A 134 -2.17 -6.52 -6.84
N SER A 135 -3.28 -5.81 -6.63
CA SER A 135 -3.27 -4.51 -5.93
C SER A 135 -2.77 -4.62 -4.48
N ALA A 136 -3.15 -5.68 -3.76
CA ALA A 136 -2.72 -5.92 -2.39
C ALA A 136 -1.24 -6.31 -2.32
N LEU A 137 -0.76 -7.17 -3.23
CA LEU A 137 0.66 -7.50 -3.37
C LEU A 137 1.50 -6.25 -3.65
N HIS A 138 1.01 -5.31 -4.46
CA HIS A 138 1.70 -4.02 -4.65
C HIS A 138 1.95 -3.29 -3.32
N ARG A 139 0.98 -3.33 -2.39
CA ARG A 139 1.13 -2.70 -1.07
C ARG A 139 2.25 -3.37 -0.28
N LEU A 140 2.33 -4.70 -0.31
CA LEU A 140 3.44 -5.45 0.29
C LEU A 140 4.78 -4.97 -0.28
N LEU A 141 4.91 -4.89 -1.61
CA LEU A 141 6.13 -4.41 -2.27
C LEU A 141 6.52 -3.02 -1.76
N LEU A 142 5.57 -2.09 -1.72
CA LEU A 142 5.80 -0.70 -1.30
C LEU A 142 6.00 -0.53 0.22
N THR A 143 5.76 -1.58 1.02
CA THR A 143 5.95 -1.52 2.48
C THR A 143 7.41 -1.33 2.81
N LYS A 144 7.68 -0.34 3.68
CA LYS A 144 9.01 -0.10 4.24
C LYS A 144 9.14 -0.79 5.59
N PRO A 145 10.27 -1.46 5.86
CA PRO A 145 10.60 -1.94 7.20
C PRO A 145 10.64 -0.77 8.19
N ALA A 146 9.81 -0.86 9.23
CA ALA A 146 9.70 0.09 10.32
C ALA A 146 9.62 -0.66 11.65
N LEU A 147 9.79 0.03 12.79
CA LEU A 147 9.75 -0.65 14.08
C LEU A 147 8.34 -1.20 14.34
N GLU A 148 7.31 -0.42 14.00
CA GLU A 148 5.89 -0.72 14.24
C GLU A 148 5.41 -1.99 13.52
N ASN A 149 6.01 -2.32 12.37
CA ASN A 149 5.65 -3.48 11.57
C ASN A 149 6.69 -4.61 11.62
N CYS A 150 7.73 -4.45 12.45
CA CYS A 150 8.74 -5.48 12.66
C CYS A 150 8.12 -6.70 13.35
N PRO A 151 8.55 -7.94 13.03
CA PRO A 151 8.02 -9.13 13.67
C PRO A 151 8.58 -9.31 15.09
N GLU A 152 7.82 -9.97 15.96
CA GLU A 152 8.20 -10.15 17.37
C GLU A 152 9.52 -10.91 17.60
N ASN A 153 9.89 -11.79 16.67
CA ASN A 153 11.12 -12.58 16.78
C ASN A 153 12.38 -11.82 16.34
N ILE A 154 12.21 -10.64 15.75
CA ILE A 154 13.31 -9.73 15.39
C ILE A 154 13.32 -8.52 16.34
N CYS A 155 12.21 -7.80 16.43
CA CYS A 155 12.08 -6.64 17.30
C CYS A 155 11.23 -6.98 18.53
N ASP A 156 11.94 -7.41 19.58
CA ASP A 156 11.35 -7.71 20.88
C ASP A 156 10.95 -6.44 21.65
N GLU A 157 10.49 -6.63 22.89
CA GLU A 157 10.09 -5.55 23.79
C GLU A 157 11.20 -4.52 24.04
N ASP A 158 12.45 -4.96 24.19
CA ASP A 158 13.58 -4.10 24.54
C ASP A 158 13.96 -3.19 23.36
N VAL A 159 13.99 -3.74 22.14
CA VAL A 159 14.23 -2.96 20.91
C VAL A 159 13.13 -1.91 20.73
N ARG A 160 11.87 -2.29 20.95
CA ARG A 160 10.71 -1.40 20.79
C ARG A 160 10.67 -0.24 21.79
N LYS A 161 11.15 -0.47 23.01
CA LYS A 161 11.30 0.61 23.99
C LYS A 161 12.36 1.64 23.58
N ASN A 162 13.28 1.27 22.68
CA ASN A 162 14.44 2.08 22.33
C ASN A 162 14.36 2.65 20.90
N GLN A 163 13.29 3.40 20.62
CA GLN A 163 13.06 4.06 19.33
C GLN A 163 14.25 4.93 18.88
N GLU A 164 14.94 5.59 19.82
CA GLU A 164 16.09 6.43 19.50
C GLU A 164 17.25 5.62 18.89
N GLU A 165 17.57 4.46 19.46
CA GLU A 165 18.61 3.58 18.88
C GLU A 165 18.15 2.95 17.57
N TRP A 166 16.86 2.65 17.40
CA TRP A 166 16.32 2.20 16.12
C TRP A 166 16.50 3.23 15.01
N ASP A 167 16.15 4.49 15.29
CA ASP A 167 16.18 5.58 14.32
C ASP A 167 17.60 6.05 14.01
N LEU A 168 18.44 6.21 15.05
CA LEU A 168 19.76 6.85 14.97
C LEU A 168 20.92 5.87 15.00
N GLY A 169 20.68 4.61 15.36
CA GLY A 169 21.72 3.63 15.65
C GLY A 169 22.25 3.71 17.08
N ARG A 170 22.85 2.62 17.52
CA ARG A 170 23.51 2.50 18.82
C ARG A 170 24.83 3.24 18.83
N GLU A 171 25.11 3.96 19.91
CA GLU A 171 26.38 4.66 20.06
C GLU A 171 27.50 3.72 20.51
N VAL A 172 28.48 3.51 19.63
CA VAL A 172 29.62 2.63 19.86
C VAL A 172 30.91 3.43 19.91
N LYS A 173 31.72 3.19 20.95
CA LYS A 173 33.03 3.83 21.09
C LYS A 173 33.98 3.34 20.02
N VAL A 174 34.63 4.27 19.33
CA VAL A 174 35.67 3.93 18.36
C VAL A 174 36.88 3.41 19.11
N LEU A 175 37.24 2.14 18.86
CA LEU A 175 38.43 1.52 19.43
C LEU A 175 39.68 2.13 18.79
N VAL A 176 40.37 2.98 19.55
CA VAL A 176 41.69 3.49 19.19
C VAL A 176 42.73 2.44 19.59
N PRO A 177 43.58 1.94 18.66
CA PRO A 177 44.64 1.00 19.00
C PRO A 177 45.55 1.54 20.11
N ASP A 178 45.96 0.71 21.07
CA ASP A 178 46.80 1.12 22.20
C ASP A 178 48.15 1.71 21.76
N ASN A 179 48.60 1.39 20.55
CA ASN A 179 49.84 1.89 19.94
C ASN A 179 49.63 3.10 19.00
N ALA A 180 48.43 3.70 18.96
CA ALA A 180 48.16 4.86 18.13
C ALA A 180 48.98 6.08 18.57
N ASP A 181 49.50 6.83 17.60
CA ASP A 181 50.24 8.07 17.86
C ASP A 181 49.31 9.10 18.56
N PRO A 182 49.64 9.57 19.79
CA PRO A 182 48.82 10.53 20.52
C PRO A 182 48.57 11.84 19.75
N ASN A 183 49.49 12.25 18.87
CA ASN A 183 49.31 13.43 18.04
C ASN A 183 48.32 13.17 16.89
N ALA A 184 48.29 11.96 16.33
CA ALA A 184 47.34 11.56 15.30
C ALA A 184 45.92 11.42 15.87
N VAL A 185 45.77 10.87 17.08
CA VAL A 185 44.49 10.80 17.79
C VAL A 185 43.95 12.20 18.06
N LYS A 186 44.79 13.12 18.59
CA LYS A 186 44.40 14.53 18.82
C LYS A 186 44.06 15.29 17.52
N ALA A 187 44.67 14.92 16.40
CA ALA A 187 44.39 15.48 15.09
C ALA A 187 43.10 14.92 14.45
N GLY A 188 42.41 13.97 15.11
CA GLY A 188 41.16 13.39 14.60
C GLY A 188 41.35 12.30 13.55
N ALA A 189 42.53 11.69 13.46
CA ALA A 189 42.84 10.67 12.44
C ALA A 189 41.97 9.41 12.52
N TYR A 190 41.32 9.17 13.67
CA TYR A 190 40.44 8.03 13.92
C TYR A 190 38.95 8.42 13.94
N GLY A 191 38.61 9.64 13.52
CA GLY A 191 37.23 10.14 13.52
C GLY A 191 36.73 10.56 14.92
N PRO A 192 35.41 10.77 15.07
CA PRO A 192 34.81 11.08 16.36
C PRO A 192 35.01 9.94 17.37
N ALA A 193 34.98 10.27 18.67
CA ALA A 193 35.22 9.29 19.75
C ALA A 193 34.16 8.18 19.81
N THR A 194 32.99 8.45 19.25
CA THR A 194 31.88 7.52 19.09
C THR A 194 31.37 7.57 17.66
N LYS A 195 30.86 6.44 17.19
CA LYS A 195 30.10 6.32 15.94
C LYS A 195 28.74 5.72 16.27
N ARG A 196 27.78 5.94 15.39
CA ARG A 196 26.47 5.29 15.45
C ARG A 196 26.52 4.08 14.51
N GLU A 197 26.19 2.91 15.03
CA GLU A 197 26.04 1.68 14.24
C GLU A 197 24.54 1.37 14.15
N ILE A 198 24.07 0.98 12.97
CA ILE A 198 22.69 0.52 12.78
C ILE A 198 22.51 -0.75 13.62
N LEU A 199 21.31 -0.94 14.17
CA LEU A 199 20.97 -2.13 14.93
C LEU A 199 20.92 -3.35 14.01
N ASP A 200 21.48 -4.47 14.47
CA ASP A 200 21.46 -5.74 13.73
C ASP A 200 19.99 -6.14 13.45
N GLU A 201 19.07 -5.92 14.39
CA GLU A 201 17.64 -6.20 14.23
C GLU A 201 16.98 -5.39 13.11
N ARG A 202 17.51 -4.20 12.79
CA ARG A 202 17.03 -3.41 11.66
C ARG A 202 17.55 -3.97 10.34
N GLU A 203 18.76 -4.52 10.31
CA GLU A 203 19.29 -5.20 9.13
C GLU A 203 18.53 -6.52 8.89
N ASP A 204 18.35 -7.34 9.93
CA ASP A 204 17.56 -8.56 9.89
C ASP A 204 16.12 -8.30 9.40
N TRP A 205 15.50 -7.20 9.87
CA TRP A 205 14.15 -6.84 9.43
C TRP A 205 14.10 -6.44 7.95
N ASN A 206 15.13 -5.77 7.44
CA ASN A 206 15.19 -5.48 6.00
C ASN A 206 15.38 -6.77 5.19
N GLU A 207 16.24 -7.66 5.64
CA GLU A 207 16.51 -8.95 4.97
C GLU A 207 15.24 -9.80 4.87
N GLU A 208 14.51 -10.01 5.97
CA GLU A 208 13.24 -10.78 5.93
C GLU A 208 12.21 -10.13 5.00
N MET A 209 12.08 -8.80 5.01
CA MET A 209 11.15 -8.13 4.11
C MET A 209 11.54 -8.33 2.64
N ASP A 210 12.84 -8.37 2.34
CA ASP A 210 13.35 -8.64 0.99
C ASP A 210 13.13 -10.10 0.59
N GLU A 211 13.22 -11.07 1.52
CA GLU A 211 12.86 -12.48 1.27
C GLU A 211 11.36 -12.64 0.94
N LEU A 212 10.46 -12.02 1.72
CA LEU A 212 9.02 -12.03 1.43
C LEU A 212 8.70 -11.42 0.07
N LYS A 213 9.50 -10.43 -0.30
CA LYS A 213 9.45 -9.80 -1.60
C LYS A 213 9.88 -10.79 -2.68
N GLU A 214 11.05 -11.41 -2.57
CA GLU A 214 11.53 -12.45 -3.51
C GLU A 214 10.48 -13.54 -3.79
N VAL A 215 9.73 -14.00 -2.78
CA VAL A 215 8.62 -14.96 -2.97
C VAL A 215 7.54 -14.44 -3.94
N VAL A 216 7.17 -13.15 -3.86
CA VAL A 216 6.23 -12.55 -4.80
C VAL A 216 6.81 -12.49 -6.21
N TRP A 217 8.11 -12.24 -6.34
CA TRP A 217 8.75 -12.14 -7.65
C TRP A 217 8.81 -13.45 -8.39
N ASP A 218 9.26 -14.50 -7.71
CA ASP A 218 9.31 -15.85 -8.27
C ASP A 218 7.94 -16.25 -8.78
N TRP A 219 6.90 -15.86 -8.04
CA TRP A 219 5.52 -16.10 -8.43
C TRP A 219 5.04 -15.26 -9.63
N ILE A 220 5.58 -14.06 -9.91
CA ILE A 220 5.08 -13.19 -11.00
C ILE A 220 5.27 -13.81 -12.39
N GLU A 221 6.28 -14.66 -12.57
CA GLU A 221 6.59 -15.26 -13.88
C GLU A 221 5.42 -16.07 -14.43
N ASP A 222 4.86 -16.96 -13.63
CA ASP A 222 3.73 -17.84 -14.00
C ASP A 222 2.51 -17.07 -14.55
N PRO A 223 1.88 -16.12 -13.82
CA PRO A 223 0.72 -15.38 -14.30
C PRO A 223 1.04 -14.46 -15.49
N LEU A 224 2.31 -14.08 -15.69
CA LEU A 224 2.74 -13.36 -16.87
C LEU A 224 2.81 -14.24 -18.12
N GLU A 225 3.06 -15.54 -18.01
CA GLU A 225 3.08 -16.46 -19.17
C GLU A 225 1.68 -16.95 -19.58
N VAL A 226 0.73 -16.97 -18.64
CA VAL A 226 -0.65 -17.43 -18.90
C VAL A 226 -1.35 -16.54 -19.92
N ARG A 227 -1.62 -17.08 -21.11
CA ARG A 227 -2.24 -16.34 -22.22
C ARG A 227 -3.70 -15.92 -21.98
N ASP A 228 -4.39 -16.61 -21.08
CA ASP A 228 -5.80 -16.35 -20.76
C ASP A 228 -5.98 -15.29 -19.66
N SER A 229 -4.89 -14.80 -19.04
CA SER A 229 -4.96 -13.75 -18.01
C SER A 229 -5.18 -12.36 -18.64
N GLN A 230 -5.95 -11.51 -17.96
CA GLN A 230 -6.34 -10.19 -18.47
C GLN A 230 -5.13 -9.27 -18.65
N PHE A 231 -5.06 -8.54 -19.77
CA PHE A 231 -3.93 -7.67 -20.08
C PHE A 231 -3.66 -6.61 -18.99
N LEU A 232 -4.73 -6.08 -18.38
CA LEU A 232 -4.63 -5.10 -17.28
C LEU A 232 -3.87 -5.67 -16.07
N ILE A 233 -4.13 -6.94 -15.72
CA ILE A 233 -3.49 -7.61 -14.58
C ILE A 233 -2.01 -7.87 -14.88
N ARG A 234 -1.70 -8.40 -16.07
CA ARG A 234 -0.31 -8.60 -16.52
C ARG A 234 0.46 -7.28 -16.60
N GLY A 235 -0.20 -6.21 -17.05
CA GLY A 235 0.36 -4.87 -17.10
C GLY A 235 0.78 -4.35 -15.72
N ARG A 236 -0.04 -4.60 -14.68
CA ARG A 236 0.30 -4.29 -13.29
C ARG A 236 1.51 -5.08 -12.80
N LEU A 237 1.51 -6.38 -13.02
CA LEU A 237 2.61 -7.27 -12.61
C LEU A 237 3.95 -6.82 -13.24
N ILE A 238 3.94 -6.41 -14.52
CA ILE A 238 5.13 -5.85 -15.18
C ILE A 238 5.58 -4.52 -14.57
N ARG A 239 4.64 -3.66 -14.21
CA ARG A 239 4.97 -2.39 -13.56
C ARG A 239 5.56 -2.60 -12.17
N PHE A 240 5.09 -3.62 -11.43
CA PHE A 240 5.71 -4.03 -10.16
C PHE A 240 7.16 -4.40 -10.37
N ALA A 241 7.45 -5.23 -11.36
CA ALA A 241 8.81 -5.62 -11.71
C ALA A 241 9.70 -4.39 -11.94
N GLY A 242 9.24 -3.38 -12.68
CA GLY A 242 10.04 -2.16 -12.84
C GLY A 242 10.16 -1.29 -11.57
N ASP A 243 9.21 -1.39 -10.65
CA ASP A 243 9.24 -0.69 -9.36
C ASP A 243 10.07 -1.41 -8.28
N ILE A 244 10.59 -2.58 -8.60
CA ILE A 244 11.37 -3.36 -7.66
C ILE A 244 12.82 -2.87 -7.55
N GLU A 245 13.38 -2.31 -8.63
CA GLU A 245 14.74 -1.75 -8.64
C GLU A 245 14.98 -0.68 -7.55
N ARG A 246 13.94 -0.26 -6.83
CA ARG A 246 14.03 0.70 -5.72
C ARG A 246 14.20 0.07 -4.33
N PHE A 247 13.99 -1.24 -4.16
CA PHE A 247 14.11 -1.86 -2.84
C PHE A 247 15.57 -2.06 -2.46
N SER A 248 15.83 -2.17 -1.16
CA SER A 248 17.17 -2.38 -0.61
C SER A 248 17.61 -3.83 -0.80
N LEU A 249 17.44 -4.38 -2.00
CA LEU A 249 17.78 -5.75 -2.32
C LEU A 249 19.26 -5.97 -2.00
N GLN A 250 19.56 -7.09 -1.36
CA GLN A 250 20.94 -7.55 -1.26
C GLN A 250 21.54 -7.68 -2.67
N GLU A 251 22.85 -7.50 -2.82
CA GLU A 251 23.53 -7.52 -4.13
C GLU A 251 23.23 -8.81 -4.93
N ALA A 252 23.08 -9.95 -4.25
CA ALA A 252 22.71 -11.22 -4.87
C ALA A 252 21.29 -11.17 -5.48
N MET A 253 20.31 -10.69 -4.72
CA MET A 253 18.91 -10.57 -5.12
C MET A 253 18.73 -9.50 -6.21
N GLU A 254 19.48 -8.38 -6.14
CA GLU A 254 19.48 -7.38 -7.22
C GLU A 254 19.97 -7.97 -8.55
N ASN A 255 21.03 -8.80 -8.51
CA ASN A 255 21.57 -9.43 -9.70
C ASN A 255 20.62 -10.49 -10.27
N ASP A 256 20.03 -11.33 -9.43
CA ASP A 256 19.04 -12.32 -9.85
C ASP A 256 17.83 -11.65 -10.51
N PHE A 257 17.32 -10.59 -9.88
CA PHE A 257 16.26 -9.77 -10.43
C PHE A 257 16.60 -9.20 -11.83
N ARG A 258 17.80 -8.65 -12.02
CA ARG A 258 18.25 -8.13 -13.32
C ARG A 258 18.33 -9.24 -14.38
N GLU A 259 18.73 -10.45 -13.98
CA GLU A 259 18.74 -11.62 -14.85
C GLU A 259 17.32 -12.03 -15.25
N GLN A 260 16.39 -12.08 -14.29
CA GLN A 260 15.00 -12.46 -14.54
C GLN A 260 14.26 -11.45 -15.43
N ILE A 261 14.43 -10.14 -15.20
CA ILE A 261 13.91 -9.11 -16.12
C ILE A 261 14.43 -9.31 -17.54
N SER A 262 15.71 -9.65 -17.67
CA SER A 262 16.31 -9.91 -18.99
C SER A 262 15.67 -11.14 -19.65
N LYS A 263 15.40 -12.20 -18.87
CA LYS A 263 14.64 -13.38 -19.35
C LYS A 263 13.23 -13.00 -19.80
N TRP A 264 12.47 -12.26 -19.00
CA TRP A 264 11.12 -11.83 -19.35
C TRP A 264 11.07 -10.92 -20.58
N ALA A 265 12.06 -10.03 -20.75
CA ALA A 265 12.16 -9.17 -21.92
C ALA A 265 12.41 -9.96 -23.23
N GLU A 266 13.03 -11.13 -23.14
CA GLU A 266 13.28 -12.03 -24.27
C GLU A 266 12.18 -13.09 -24.45
N ASN A 267 11.35 -13.33 -23.43
CA ASN A 267 10.30 -14.36 -23.45
C ASN A 267 9.19 -14.04 -24.48
N GLU A 268 9.05 -14.88 -25.51
CA GLU A 268 8.08 -14.70 -26.59
C GLU A 268 6.64 -15.02 -26.17
N ASP A 269 6.42 -15.73 -25.06
CA ASP A 269 5.09 -16.00 -24.51
C ASP A 269 4.50 -14.77 -23.79
N ILE A 270 5.34 -13.80 -23.44
CA ILE A 270 4.91 -12.47 -22.98
C ILE A 270 4.60 -11.58 -24.19
N ALA A 271 3.40 -10.99 -24.19
CA ALA A 271 2.95 -10.12 -25.27
C ALA A 271 3.94 -8.98 -25.54
N VAL A 272 4.11 -8.61 -26.81
CA VAL A 272 5.11 -7.60 -27.22
C VAL A 272 4.89 -6.25 -26.52
N ASP A 273 3.64 -5.81 -26.39
CA ASP A 273 3.30 -4.54 -25.74
C ASP A 273 3.65 -4.55 -24.24
N LEU A 274 3.49 -5.70 -23.60
CA LEU A 274 3.88 -5.94 -22.20
C LEU A 274 5.40 -5.92 -22.04
N ARG A 275 6.16 -6.54 -22.95
CA ARG A 275 7.62 -6.45 -22.94
C ARG A 275 8.15 -5.04 -23.19
N GLN A 276 7.49 -4.28 -24.06
CA GLN A 276 7.79 -2.85 -24.25
C GLN A 276 7.52 -2.04 -22.98
N LEU A 277 6.44 -2.35 -22.26
CA LEU A 277 6.13 -1.74 -20.97
C LEU A 277 7.20 -2.08 -19.91
N LEU A 278 7.67 -3.33 -19.84
CA LEU A 278 8.75 -3.74 -18.94
C LEU A 278 10.02 -2.90 -19.19
N GLY A 279 10.43 -2.77 -20.45
CA GLY A 279 11.56 -1.92 -20.83
C GLY A 279 11.33 -0.46 -20.45
N ALA A 280 10.10 0.03 -20.58
CA ALA A 280 9.72 1.39 -20.20
C ALA A 280 9.82 1.65 -18.70
N SER A 281 9.37 0.69 -17.87
CA SER A 281 9.45 0.78 -16.41
C SER A 281 10.88 0.70 -15.89
N HIS A 282 11.77 -0.08 -16.52
CA HIS A 282 13.19 -0.10 -16.16
C HIS A 282 13.90 1.20 -16.59
N GLU A 283 13.67 1.67 -17.81
CA GLU A 283 14.29 2.91 -18.31
C GLU A 283 13.86 4.13 -17.48
N LYS A 284 12.62 4.15 -16.97
CA LYS A 284 12.10 5.16 -16.02
C LYS A 284 13.05 5.35 -14.82
N VAL A 285 13.37 4.27 -14.13
CA VAL A 285 14.21 4.28 -12.92
C VAL A 285 15.62 4.76 -13.25
N LYS A 286 16.20 4.25 -14.34
CA LYS A 286 17.53 4.64 -14.80
C LYS A 286 17.63 6.13 -15.16
N LEU A 287 16.64 6.65 -15.88
CA LEU A 287 16.65 8.05 -16.33
C LEU A 287 16.40 9.02 -15.18
N TYR A 288 15.39 8.76 -14.35
CA TYR A 288 14.85 9.76 -13.42
C TYR A 288 15.02 9.41 -11.94
N GLY A 289 15.33 8.16 -11.61
CA GLY A 289 15.00 7.57 -10.32
C GLY A 289 13.48 7.39 -10.18
N PHE A 290 13.05 6.74 -9.11
CA PHE A 290 11.63 6.75 -8.76
C PHE A 290 11.43 6.74 -7.23
N PRO A 291 10.69 7.72 -6.67
CA PRO A 291 10.03 8.79 -7.42
C PRO A 291 11.04 9.68 -8.13
N ALA A 292 10.63 10.26 -9.25
CA ALA A 292 11.50 11.02 -10.12
C ALA A 292 12.16 12.15 -9.33
N THR A 293 13.49 12.21 -9.41
CA THR A 293 14.31 13.26 -8.77
C THR A 293 14.94 14.20 -9.79
N LYS A 294 14.70 13.93 -11.08
CA LYS A 294 15.28 14.64 -12.21
C LYS A 294 14.17 15.11 -13.13
N SER A 295 14.45 16.20 -13.85
CA SER A 295 13.58 16.69 -14.92
C SER A 295 13.47 15.70 -16.09
N PRO A 296 12.36 15.73 -16.84
CA PRO A 296 12.16 14.87 -18.01
C PRO A 296 13.24 15.15 -19.07
N VAL A 297 13.74 14.09 -19.70
CA VAL A 297 14.70 14.17 -20.82
C VAL A 297 14.04 14.69 -22.10
N PRO A 298 12.80 14.31 -22.46
CA PRO A 298 12.13 14.88 -23.62
C PRO A 298 11.90 16.39 -23.48
N ALA A 299 11.98 17.10 -24.60
CA ALA A 299 11.61 18.52 -24.67
C ALA A 299 10.09 18.71 -24.48
N GLU A 300 9.67 19.91 -24.08
CA GLU A 300 8.29 20.24 -23.73
C GLU A 300 7.30 19.99 -24.88
N GLU A 301 7.73 20.21 -26.12
CA GLU A 301 6.92 19.95 -27.31
C GLU A 301 6.63 18.46 -27.53
N LYS A 302 7.47 17.56 -27.00
CA LYS A 302 7.29 16.10 -27.14
C LYS A 302 6.29 15.52 -26.16
N TYR A 303 6.08 16.18 -25.02
CA TYR A 303 5.09 15.76 -24.03
C TYR A 303 3.85 16.66 -24.02
N ALA A 304 3.74 17.60 -24.96
CA ALA A 304 2.49 18.28 -25.27
C ALA A 304 1.44 17.25 -25.74
N GLY A 305 0.32 17.14 -25.02
CA GLY A 305 -0.74 16.17 -25.33
C GLY A 305 -0.43 14.73 -24.89
N ILE A 306 0.34 14.55 -23.82
CA ILE A 306 0.80 13.25 -23.29
C ILE A 306 -0.30 12.18 -23.11
N ILE A 307 -1.58 12.56 -22.95
CA ILE A 307 -2.73 11.61 -22.88
C ILE A 307 -2.79 10.70 -24.10
N GLN A 308 -2.51 11.26 -25.27
CA GLN A 308 -2.55 10.52 -26.54
C GLN A 308 -1.23 9.78 -26.81
N GLY A 309 -0.28 9.89 -25.88
CA GLY A 309 0.99 9.19 -25.94
C GLY A 309 0.81 7.67 -25.87
N PRO A 310 1.78 6.92 -26.40
CA PRO A 310 1.79 5.47 -26.24
C PRO A 310 2.05 5.10 -24.76
N LEU A 311 1.58 3.91 -24.37
CA LEU A 311 1.61 3.42 -22.99
C LEU A 311 3.02 3.48 -22.37
N ASN A 312 4.03 3.02 -23.10
CA ASN A 312 5.42 3.05 -22.68
C ASN A 312 5.96 4.47 -22.43
N PHE A 313 5.53 5.46 -23.22
CA PHE A 313 5.94 6.85 -23.01
C PHE A 313 5.38 7.41 -21.70
N LEU A 314 4.11 7.09 -21.39
CA LEU A 314 3.48 7.47 -20.12
C LEU A 314 4.22 6.84 -18.94
N GLU A 315 4.46 5.53 -18.98
CA GLU A 315 5.18 4.82 -17.93
C GLU A 315 6.59 5.41 -17.71
N THR A 316 7.36 5.67 -18.77
CA THR A 316 8.73 6.18 -18.62
C THR A 316 8.81 7.62 -18.13
N HIS A 317 7.91 8.51 -18.58
CA HIS A 317 8.14 9.97 -18.46
C HIS A 317 7.16 10.72 -17.55
N LEU A 318 5.98 10.17 -17.25
CA LEU A 318 4.92 10.94 -16.59
C LEU A 318 5.34 11.45 -15.20
N ASP A 319 5.97 10.60 -14.38
CA ASP A 319 6.44 10.97 -13.03
C ASP A 319 7.42 12.14 -13.08
N ALA A 320 8.41 12.08 -13.97
CA ALA A 320 9.41 13.13 -14.14
C ALA A 320 8.81 14.46 -14.60
N ILE A 321 7.80 14.42 -15.47
CA ILE A 321 7.07 15.61 -15.92
C ILE A 321 6.31 16.25 -14.74
N LEU A 322 5.60 15.44 -13.95
CA LEU A 322 4.91 15.91 -12.75
C LEU A 322 5.88 16.49 -11.71
N HIS A 323 7.01 15.83 -11.51
CA HIS A 323 8.09 16.32 -10.64
C HIS A 323 8.64 17.66 -11.11
N GLN A 324 8.99 17.80 -12.40
CA GLN A 324 9.44 19.08 -12.96
C GLN A 324 8.40 20.18 -12.76
N GLN A 325 7.12 19.87 -12.95
CA GLN A 325 6.05 20.83 -12.73
C GLN A 325 5.95 21.26 -11.26
N GLN A 326 6.03 20.31 -10.33
CA GLN A 326 6.02 20.58 -8.90
C GLN A 326 7.19 21.50 -8.50
N GLU A 327 8.40 21.26 -9.02
CA GLU A 327 9.56 22.10 -8.75
C GLU A 327 9.43 23.51 -9.34
N ARG A 328 8.87 23.64 -10.55
CA ARG A 328 8.51 24.96 -11.13
C ARG A 328 7.56 25.72 -10.20
N GLN A 329 6.47 25.08 -9.76
CA GLN A 329 5.51 25.67 -8.83
C GLN A 329 6.14 26.12 -7.51
N LYS A 330 7.02 25.30 -6.90
CA LYS A 330 7.75 25.66 -5.68
C LYS A 330 8.66 26.88 -5.88
N SER A 331 9.30 26.99 -7.04
CA SER A 331 10.20 28.10 -7.36
C SER A 331 9.50 29.41 -7.73
N GLY A 332 8.17 29.40 -7.87
CA GLY A 332 7.38 30.56 -8.29
C GLY A 332 7.50 30.89 -9.78
N PHE A 333 8.18 30.06 -10.57
CA PHE A 333 8.19 30.13 -12.04
C PHE A 333 6.98 29.39 -12.60
N ASP A 334 6.27 30.07 -13.51
CA ASP A 334 5.13 29.55 -14.27
C ASP A 334 4.08 28.80 -13.44
N THR A 335 3.04 29.51 -13.01
CA THR A 335 1.86 28.92 -12.37
C THR A 335 1.01 28.10 -13.34
N GLY A 336 1.54 27.69 -14.49
CA GLY A 336 0.94 26.75 -15.42
C GLY A 336 0.36 25.58 -14.65
N HIS A 337 -0.96 25.63 -14.45
CA HIS A 337 -1.70 24.61 -13.76
C HIS A 337 -1.51 23.32 -14.55
N PRO A 338 -1.51 22.14 -13.92
CA PRO A 338 -1.36 20.90 -14.66
C PRO A 338 -2.55 20.76 -15.59
N GLU A 339 -2.33 20.94 -16.89
CA GLU A 339 -3.12 20.21 -17.89
C GLU A 339 -3.12 18.73 -17.48
N THR A 340 -2.01 18.25 -16.89
CA THR A 340 -1.76 16.91 -16.37
C THR A 340 -2.75 16.37 -15.31
N ILE A 341 -3.42 17.25 -14.54
CA ILE A 341 -4.43 16.82 -13.56
C ILE A 341 -5.83 16.79 -14.18
N GLU A 342 -6.10 17.63 -15.17
CA GLU A 342 -7.31 17.44 -15.97
C GLU A 342 -7.34 16.03 -16.55
N LEU A 343 -6.17 15.50 -16.94
CA LEU A 343 -6.04 14.15 -17.50
C LEU A 343 -6.56 13.06 -16.55
N ALA A 344 -6.35 13.19 -15.24
CA ALA A 344 -6.79 12.19 -14.25
C ALA A 344 -8.33 12.12 -14.11
N PHE A 345 -9.04 13.16 -14.55
CA PHE A 345 -10.50 13.23 -14.57
C PHE A 345 -11.09 13.09 -15.99
N THR A 346 -10.27 12.83 -17.01
CA THR A 346 -10.75 12.58 -18.38
C THR A 346 -11.33 11.19 -18.56
N SER A 347 -12.24 11.03 -19.52
CA SER A 347 -12.73 9.71 -19.94
C SER A 347 -11.68 9.04 -20.82
N PHE A 348 -11.33 7.81 -20.46
CA PHE A 348 -10.57 6.89 -21.30
C PHE A 348 -11.54 6.00 -22.06
N ASP A 349 -11.11 5.48 -23.20
CA ASP A 349 -11.79 4.38 -23.87
C ASP A 349 -11.71 3.09 -23.05
N GLU A 350 -12.57 2.13 -23.38
CA GLU A 350 -12.74 0.88 -22.61
C GLU A 350 -11.81 -0.24 -23.10
N THR A 351 -10.77 0.10 -23.86
CA THR A 351 -9.75 -0.87 -24.26
C THR A 351 -8.85 -1.21 -23.07
N GLU A 352 -8.30 -2.43 -23.02
CA GLU A 352 -7.43 -2.85 -21.93
C GLU A 352 -6.17 -1.96 -21.83
N GLU A 353 -5.62 -1.51 -22.97
CA GLU A 353 -4.52 -0.54 -23.01
C GLU A 353 -4.92 0.79 -22.38
N ALA A 354 -6.12 1.29 -22.69
CA ALA A 354 -6.61 2.56 -22.16
C ALA A 354 -6.90 2.51 -20.65
N LEU A 355 -7.39 1.37 -20.15
CA LEU A 355 -7.54 1.14 -18.71
C LEU A 355 -6.18 1.16 -18.01
N LEU A 356 -5.15 0.55 -18.58
CA LEU A 356 -3.81 0.57 -18.02
C LEU A 356 -3.16 1.96 -18.09
N LYS A 357 -3.36 2.71 -19.19
CA LYS A 357 -2.95 4.12 -19.27
C LYS A 357 -3.60 4.96 -18.18
N ARG A 358 -4.91 4.80 -18.00
CA ARG A 358 -5.67 5.48 -16.95
C ARG A 358 -5.08 5.19 -15.59
N GLU A 359 -4.73 3.94 -15.32
CA GLU A 359 -4.13 3.54 -14.06
C GLU A 359 -2.77 4.17 -13.80
N ILE A 360 -1.84 4.09 -14.76
CA ILE A 360 -0.54 4.77 -14.71
C ILE A 360 -0.74 6.25 -14.38
N MET A 361 -1.71 6.89 -15.04
CA MET A 361 -1.99 8.30 -14.83
C MET A 361 -2.55 8.58 -13.44
N LEU A 362 -3.55 7.83 -12.99
CA LEU A 362 -4.14 8.00 -11.67
C LEU A 362 -3.10 7.82 -10.57
N GLU A 363 -2.23 6.83 -10.66
CA GLU A 363 -1.18 6.56 -9.67
C GLU A 363 -0.15 7.70 -9.61
N ASN A 364 0.45 8.05 -10.74
CA ASN A 364 1.47 9.11 -10.80
C ASN A 364 0.92 10.47 -10.36
N VAL A 365 -0.30 10.82 -10.79
CA VAL A 365 -0.94 12.08 -10.40
C VAL A 365 -1.31 12.07 -8.92
N THR A 366 -1.83 10.96 -8.38
CA THR A 366 -2.13 10.83 -6.95
C THR A 366 -0.87 11.03 -6.11
N PHE A 367 0.24 10.41 -6.51
CA PHE A 367 1.52 10.57 -5.83
C PHE A 367 2.03 12.01 -5.88
N ALA A 368 1.99 12.66 -7.05
CA ALA A 368 2.39 14.06 -7.18
C ALA A 368 1.52 15.01 -6.33
N LEU A 369 0.21 14.77 -6.28
CA LEU A 369 -0.74 15.50 -5.44
C LEU A 369 -0.43 15.38 -3.94
N GLN A 370 -0.16 14.17 -3.47
CA GLN A 370 0.25 13.92 -2.08
C GLN A 370 1.53 14.69 -1.73
N ASN A 371 2.44 14.83 -2.69
CA ASN A 371 3.66 15.62 -2.54
C ASN A 371 3.44 17.14 -2.69
N GLY A 372 2.21 17.59 -2.88
CA GLY A 372 1.86 19.01 -2.89
C GLY A 372 1.83 19.67 -4.27
N LEU A 373 1.66 18.88 -5.35
CA LEU A 373 1.35 19.43 -6.67
C LEU A 373 0.08 20.30 -6.61
N LEU A 374 0.16 21.52 -7.15
CA LEU A 374 -0.96 22.45 -7.21
C LEU A 374 -1.80 22.19 -8.46
N VAL A 375 -3.13 22.25 -8.30
CA VAL A 375 -4.11 21.93 -9.35
C VAL A 375 -4.95 23.15 -9.76
N ASP A 376 -5.51 23.13 -10.96
CA ASP A 376 -6.64 24.03 -11.26
C ASP A 376 -7.89 23.61 -10.47
N THR A 377 -8.38 24.55 -9.67
CA THR A 377 -9.52 24.35 -8.77
C THR A 377 -10.85 24.81 -9.39
N LYS A 378 -10.82 25.44 -10.56
CA LYS A 378 -12.05 25.87 -11.26
C LYS A 378 -12.88 24.65 -11.63
N ASP A 379 -14.17 24.63 -11.28
CA ASP A 379 -15.08 23.51 -11.58
C ASP A 379 -14.60 22.12 -11.07
N LEU A 380 -13.63 22.05 -10.14
CA LEU A 380 -13.02 20.81 -9.66
C LEU A 380 -14.05 19.82 -9.11
N THR A 381 -14.95 20.27 -8.23
CA THR A 381 -16.02 19.42 -7.70
C THR A 381 -16.90 18.86 -8.82
N SER A 382 -17.23 19.65 -9.85
CA SER A 382 -18.01 19.15 -11.00
C SER A 382 -17.26 18.08 -11.78
N ARG A 383 -15.95 18.24 -11.96
CA ARG A 383 -15.08 17.24 -12.60
C ARG A 383 -15.02 15.94 -11.82
N VAL A 384 -14.81 16.03 -10.50
CA VAL A 384 -14.80 14.88 -9.59
C VAL A 384 -16.13 14.12 -9.67
N VAL A 385 -17.26 14.82 -9.58
CA VAL A 385 -18.60 14.21 -9.68
C VAL A 385 -18.75 13.45 -11.00
N LYS A 386 -18.43 14.08 -12.13
CA LYS A 386 -18.51 13.44 -13.45
C LYS A 386 -17.61 12.20 -13.57
N ALA A 387 -16.41 12.24 -13.00
CA ALA A 387 -15.49 11.11 -13.03
C ALA A 387 -16.01 9.94 -12.18
N ILE A 388 -16.51 10.23 -10.97
CA ILE A 388 -17.11 9.23 -10.07
C ILE A 388 -18.33 8.58 -10.71
N GLU A 389 -19.22 9.37 -11.32
CA GLU A 389 -20.44 8.88 -11.96
C GLU A 389 -20.18 8.04 -13.23
N ARG A 390 -18.97 8.14 -13.80
CA ARG A 390 -18.55 7.31 -14.93
C ARG A 390 -17.93 5.98 -14.51
N ALA A 391 -17.47 5.85 -13.26
CA ALA A 391 -16.88 4.62 -12.77
C ALA A 391 -17.95 3.52 -12.72
N ARG A 392 -17.69 2.40 -13.42
CA ARG A 392 -18.66 1.30 -13.56
C ARG A 392 -18.47 0.16 -12.56
N SER A 393 -17.32 0.13 -11.90
CA SER A 393 -16.92 -0.91 -10.97
C SER A 393 -16.12 -0.32 -9.82
N GLU A 394 -15.98 -1.10 -8.74
CA GLU A 394 -15.10 -0.72 -7.62
C GLU A 394 -13.63 -0.63 -8.07
N THR A 395 -13.20 -1.51 -8.99
CA THR A 395 -11.90 -1.49 -9.68
C THR A 395 -11.55 -0.11 -10.24
N GLU A 396 -12.52 0.56 -10.89
CA GLU A 396 -12.32 1.91 -11.44
C GLU A 396 -12.45 3.01 -10.37
N LEU A 397 -13.31 2.79 -9.38
CA LEU A 397 -13.63 3.78 -8.36
C LEU A 397 -12.52 3.94 -7.32
N VAL A 398 -11.85 2.85 -6.92
CA VAL A 398 -10.77 2.84 -5.93
C VAL A 398 -9.64 3.83 -6.26
N PRO A 399 -8.95 3.74 -7.42
CA PRO A 399 -7.85 4.65 -7.72
C PRO A 399 -8.34 6.10 -7.90
N LEU A 400 -9.58 6.29 -8.38
CA LEU A 400 -10.17 7.62 -8.51
C LEU A 400 -10.43 8.28 -7.14
N LEU A 401 -10.95 7.54 -6.17
CA LEU A 401 -11.20 8.09 -4.83
C LEU A 401 -9.91 8.32 -4.04
N LYS A 402 -8.88 7.50 -4.26
CA LYS A 402 -7.52 7.79 -3.77
C LYS A 402 -6.98 9.11 -4.31
N LEU A 403 -7.12 9.35 -5.62
CA LEU A 403 -6.77 10.63 -6.25
C LEU A 403 -7.57 11.79 -5.63
N VAL A 404 -8.88 11.62 -5.42
CA VAL A 404 -9.72 12.65 -4.80
C VAL A 404 -9.26 12.97 -3.37
N GLY A 405 -8.90 11.97 -2.57
CA GLY A 405 -8.30 12.17 -1.26
C GLY A 405 -6.97 12.93 -1.31
N ALA A 406 -6.17 12.72 -2.37
CA ALA A 406 -4.91 13.44 -2.58
C ALA A 406 -5.10 14.92 -2.99
N LEU A 407 -6.31 15.37 -3.33
CA LEU A 407 -6.57 16.78 -3.66
C LEU A 407 -6.51 17.71 -2.45
N PHE A 408 -6.83 17.23 -1.25
CA PHE A 408 -6.97 18.09 -0.06
C PHE A 408 -5.68 18.85 0.30
N PRO A 409 -4.47 18.25 0.32
CA PRO A 409 -3.22 18.99 0.51
C PRO A 409 -3.05 20.15 -0.48
N SER A 410 -3.39 19.91 -1.75
CA SER A 410 -3.34 20.94 -2.81
C SER A 410 -4.33 22.08 -2.55
N LEU A 411 -5.56 21.77 -2.14
CA LEU A 411 -6.56 22.78 -1.77
C LEU A 411 -6.10 23.63 -0.59
N LYS A 412 -5.45 23.02 0.41
CA LYS A 412 -4.91 23.72 1.59
C LYS A 412 -3.80 24.67 1.19
N ALA A 413 -2.84 24.22 0.37
CA ALA A 413 -1.76 25.04 -0.14
C ALA A 413 -2.28 26.27 -0.92
N GLN A 414 -3.37 26.09 -1.67
CA GLN A 414 -4.03 27.16 -2.44
C GLN A 414 -5.05 28.00 -1.64
N LYS A 415 -5.17 27.78 -0.33
CA LYS A 415 -6.15 28.46 0.55
C LYS A 415 -7.60 28.35 0.04
N ARG A 416 -7.94 27.22 -0.58
CA ARG A 416 -9.30 26.91 -1.05
C ARG A 416 -10.08 26.15 0.02
N LYS A 417 -11.37 26.45 0.13
CA LYS A 417 -12.26 25.73 1.06
C LYS A 417 -12.68 24.39 0.46
N PRO A 418 -12.56 23.27 1.19
CA PRO A 418 -12.88 21.94 0.69
C PRO A 418 -14.37 21.57 0.79
N ARG A 419 -15.19 22.41 1.42
CA ARG A 419 -16.56 22.10 1.84
C ARG A 419 -17.43 21.41 0.78
N SER A 420 -17.45 21.92 -0.46
CA SER A 420 -18.28 21.33 -1.53
C SER A 420 -17.84 19.90 -1.89
N LEU A 421 -16.54 19.61 -1.80
CA LEU A 421 -16.01 18.28 -2.06
C LEU A 421 -16.38 17.31 -0.94
N PHE A 422 -16.29 17.72 0.32
CA PHE A 422 -16.75 16.92 1.47
C PHE A 422 -18.24 16.60 1.39
N GLU A 423 -19.08 17.62 1.15
CA GLU A 423 -20.53 17.46 1.03
C GLU A 423 -20.87 16.44 -0.08
N THR A 424 -20.19 16.53 -1.23
CA THR A 424 -20.35 15.59 -2.35
C THR A 424 -19.96 14.16 -1.96
N LEU A 425 -18.81 13.97 -1.32
CA LEU A 425 -18.34 12.63 -0.94
C LEU A 425 -19.26 11.98 0.08
N VAL A 426 -19.75 12.72 1.07
CA VAL A 426 -20.71 12.21 2.06
C VAL A 426 -22.07 11.92 1.43
N GLU A 427 -22.55 12.74 0.50
CA GLU A 427 -23.76 12.45 -0.28
C GLU A 427 -23.62 11.13 -1.05
N LYS A 428 -22.49 10.92 -1.75
CA LYS A 428 -22.22 9.67 -2.47
C LYS A 428 -22.06 8.47 -1.52
N ALA A 429 -21.45 8.65 -0.34
CA ALA A 429 -21.37 7.61 0.68
C ALA A 429 -22.77 7.19 1.19
N ASN A 430 -23.65 8.16 1.43
CA ASN A 430 -25.03 7.90 1.87
C ASN A 430 -25.89 7.25 0.76
N ALA A 431 -25.59 7.52 -0.50
CA ALA A 431 -26.29 6.98 -1.66
C ALA A 431 -25.73 5.64 -2.19
N ALA A 432 -24.59 5.18 -1.67
CA ALA A 432 -23.93 3.96 -2.13
C ALA A 432 -24.82 2.71 -1.90
N GLU A 433 -24.87 1.83 -2.91
CA GLU A 433 -25.74 0.65 -2.89
C GLU A 433 -25.20 -0.47 -1.99
N ASN A 434 -23.88 -0.51 -1.80
CA ASN A 434 -23.21 -1.53 -1.02
C ASN A 434 -22.19 -0.90 -0.05
N LEU A 435 -21.79 -1.68 0.96
CA LEU A 435 -20.88 -1.22 2.01
C LEU A 435 -19.48 -0.89 1.50
N SER A 436 -18.95 -1.68 0.56
CA SER A 436 -17.61 -1.49 0.00
C SER A 436 -17.49 -0.11 -0.63
N GLN A 437 -18.42 0.20 -1.55
CA GLN A 437 -18.50 1.48 -2.22
C GLN A 437 -18.70 2.64 -1.24
N ARG A 438 -19.59 2.47 -0.24
CA ARG A 438 -19.80 3.48 0.81
C ARG A 438 -18.49 3.82 1.52
N ARG A 439 -17.72 2.80 1.91
CA ARG A 439 -16.46 2.99 2.63
C ARG A 439 -15.39 3.64 1.77
N LEU A 440 -15.31 3.34 0.47
CA LEU A 440 -14.37 4.04 -0.42
C LEU A 440 -14.59 5.55 -0.41
N TYR A 441 -15.85 6.01 -0.39
CA TYR A 441 -16.16 7.44 -0.28
C TYR A 441 -15.77 8.01 1.08
N LEU A 442 -16.07 7.29 2.17
CA LEU A 442 -15.69 7.71 3.53
C LEU A 442 -14.17 7.76 3.71
N ASP A 443 -13.42 6.85 3.09
CA ASP A 443 -11.96 6.87 3.10
C ASP A 443 -11.39 8.11 2.43
N ALA A 444 -11.99 8.55 1.31
CA ALA A 444 -11.64 9.83 0.69
C ALA A 444 -11.97 11.03 1.61
N VAL A 445 -13.06 10.97 2.38
CA VAL A 445 -13.39 11.99 3.40
C VAL A 445 -12.35 11.98 4.53
N LEU A 446 -11.97 10.81 5.03
CA LEU A 446 -10.97 10.67 6.09
C LEU A 446 -9.59 11.17 5.66
N ALA A 447 -9.18 10.92 4.41
CA ALA A 447 -7.96 11.50 3.85
C ALA A 447 -7.99 13.04 3.89
N GLY A 448 -9.17 13.64 3.65
CA GLY A 448 -9.37 15.08 3.79
C GLY A 448 -9.40 15.57 5.24
N ALA A 449 -9.90 14.76 6.17
CA ALA A 449 -9.98 15.11 7.60
C ALA A 449 -8.61 15.38 8.21
N VAL A 450 -7.59 14.63 7.79
CA VAL A 450 -6.19 14.85 8.18
C VAL A 450 -5.70 16.25 7.82
N VAL A 451 -6.23 16.82 6.74
CA VAL A 451 -5.82 18.12 6.20
C VAL A 451 -6.71 19.27 6.70
N PHE A 452 -8.02 19.00 6.83
CA PHE A 452 -9.11 19.92 7.19
C PHE A 452 -10.05 19.29 8.24
N PRO A 453 -9.61 19.17 9.51
CA PRO A 453 -10.35 18.45 10.55
C PRO A 453 -11.73 19.05 10.84
N GLU A 454 -11.83 20.38 10.93
CA GLU A 454 -13.10 21.07 11.25
C GLU A 454 -14.17 20.86 10.17
N ASP A 455 -13.82 21.03 8.89
CA ASP A 455 -14.74 20.84 7.77
C ASP A 455 -15.16 19.36 7.64
N ALA A 456 -14.25 18.42 7.89
CA ALA A 456 -14.56 16.99 7.82
C ALA A 456 -15.48 16.54 8.96
N ASN A 457 -15.21 16.95 10.21
CA ASN A 457 -16.03 16.59 11.38
C ASN A 457 -17.49 16.96 11.22
N PHE A 458 -17.75 18.17 10.71
CA PHE A 458 -19.13 18.62 10.45
C PHE A 458 -19.86 17.70 9.46
N ASN A 459 -19.16 17.22 8.43
CA ASN A 459 -19.73 16.37 7.39
C ASN A 459 -19.85 14.91 7.85
N LEU A 460 -18.87 14.36 8.57
CA LEU A 460 -18.90 12.99 9.09
C LEU A 460 -20.01 12.79 10.13
N ALA A 461 -20.30 13.80 10.95
CA ALA A 461 -21.44 13.79 11.87
C ALA A 461 -22.81 13.65 11.18
N SER A 462 -22.87 13.93 9.87
CA SER A 462 -24.08 13.79 9.05
C SER A 462 -24.19 12.46 8.30
N ALA A 463 -23.14 11.63 8.31
CA ALA A 463 -23.17 10.32 7.70
C ALA A 463 -23.96 9.34 8.61
N ALA A 464 -24.92 8.59 8.05
CA ALA A 464 -25.82 7.70 8.79
C ALA A 464 -25.09 6.62 9.61
N ASP A 465 -25.83 5.86 10.43
CA ASP A 465 -25.31 4.73 11.23
C ASP A 465 -24.23 3.93 10.49
N GLN A 466 -23.01 3.95 11.03
CA GLN A 466 -21.86 3.27 10.46
C GLN A 466 -21.78 1.86 11.01
N ASP A 467 -21.25 0.94 10.22
CA ASP A 467 -20.85 -0.38 10.74
C ASP A 467 -19.68 -0.22 11.73
N VAL A 468 -19.47 -1.22 12.56
CA VAL A 468 -18.52 -1.12 13.70
C VAL A 468 -17.08 -0.84 13.24
N VAL A 469 -16.64 -1.41 12.12
CA VAL A 469 -15.27 -1.22 11.61
C VAL A 469 -15.11 0.22 11.10
N THR A 470 -16.07 0.71 10.32
CA THR A 470 -16.05 2.08 9.81
C THR A 470 -16.10 3.09 10.94
N GLN A 471 -16.97 2.87 11.93
CA GLN A 471 -17.08 3.74 13.10
C GLN A 471 -15.74 3.83 13.83
N HIS A 472 -15.13 2.69 14.13
CA HIS A 472 -13.86 2.66 14.85
C HIS A 472 -12.74 3.36 14.07
N ARG A 473 -12.70 3.20 12.74
CA ARG A 473 -11.73 3.88 11.87
C ARG A 473 -11.92 5.40 11.88
N ILE A 474 -13.17 5.88 11.82
CA ILE A 474 -13.47 7.31 11.94
C ILE A 474 -13.00 7.82 13.30
N GLU A 475 -13.41 7.18 14.39
CA GLU A 475 -13.03 7.57 15.76
C GLU A 475 -11.52 7.63 15.94
N SER A 476 -10.78 6.64 15.44
CA SER A 476 -9.31 6.61 15.52
C SER A 476 -8.66 7.78 14.78
N VAL A 477 -9.11 8.10 13.56
CA VAL A 477 -8.57 9.24 12.80
C VAL A 477 -8.88 10.55 13.53
N LEU A 478 -10.08 10.70 14.08
CA LEU A 478 -10.47 11.92 14.80
C LEU A 478 -9.70 12.09 16.11
N GLN A 479 -9.48 11.02 16.87
CA GLN A 479 -8.70 11.05 18.09
C GLN A 479 -7.25 11.47 17.83
N ASN A 480 -6.60 10.89 16.81
CA ASN A 480 -5.23 11.24 16.44
C ASN A 480 -5.08 12.73 16.07
N LEU A 481 -6.14 13.35 15.55
CA LEU A 481 -6.16 14.78 15.21
C LEU A 481 -6.31 15.67 16.43
N GLU A 482 -7.05 15.24 17.46
CA GLU A 482 -7.14 15.96 18.74
C GLU A 482 -5.82 15.92 19.52
N GLU A 483 -5.05 14.83 19.41
CA GLU A 483 -3.74 14.68 20.08
C GLU A 483 -2.61 15.48 19.40
N THR A 484 -2.78 15.89 18.14
CA THR A 484 -1.79 16.66 17.37
C THR A 484 -2.07 18.17 17.27
N LEU A 485 -3.20 18.65 17.80
CA LEU A 485 -3.60 20.07 17.88
C LEU A 485 -3.30 20.66 19.26
#